data_AF-A0A8K0EA07-F1
#
_entry.id   AF-A0A8K0EA07-F1
#
_cell.length_a   1.000
_cell.length_b   1.000
_cell.length_c   1.000
_cell.angle_alpha   90.00
_cell.angle_beta   90.00
_cell.angle_gamma   90.00
#
_symmetry.space_group_name_H-M   'P 1'
#
loop_
_entity.id
_entity.type
_entity.pdbx_description
1 polymer ?
#
loop_
_entity_poly.entity_id
_entity_poly.type
_entity_poly.pdbx_seq_one_letter_code
_entity_poly.pdbx_strand_id
1 'polypeptide(L)'
;MFSTPFVLTFSLLLSVPILFLLAPHFLLPPRPLRQVLISPSDELDDLALFDRASGSSLSFSHLSTGSNPKLKIAFLFLTNSDLHFAPLWERFFKGNSNLYNIYVHADPAVNVTRPKGVFKDRFIPAKRTYRASPTLISATRRLLATAILDDPANTFFAVVSQYCIPLHSFRYVYHSLFTSSSFDLSRTESDPDLSRLGVRAKYKSFIEILSKSRSLWKRYMARGRFSLMPEVPFEQFRVGSQFFVLARRHAMVVVKDRTLWRKFRSPCYREDECYPEEHYFPTLLSMSDPNGCTHYTLTRVNWTGTVNGHPYTYRPTEVSSELIYQLRVSNYSESYLFARKFSPDCLRPLMGLADTVIFRD
;
A
#
# COMPACT_ATOMS: atom_id res chain seq x y z
N MET A 1 -66.51 -20.29 -12.38
CA MET A 1 -66.43 -18.83 -12.16
C MET A 1 -65.89 -18.61 -10.76
N PHE A 2 -64.58 -18.39 -10.62
CA PHE A 2 -64.00 -18.03 -9.31
C PHE A 2 -64.44 -16.61 -8.98
N SER A 3 -65.09 -16.45 -7.83
CA SER A 3 -65.68 -15.20 -7.39
C SER A 3 -64.59 -14.12 -7.32
N THR A 4 -64.84 -12.99 -7.98
CA THR A 4 -64.01 -11.77 -8.03
C THR A 4 -63.40 -11.30 -6.69
N PRO A 5 -64.00 -11.51 -5.51
CA PRO A 5 -63.38 -11.12 -4.24
C PRO A 5 -62.13 -11.95 -3.90
N PHE A 6 -62.10 -13.23 -4.23
CA PHE A 6 -61.00 -14.12 -3.84
C PHE A 6 -59.72 -13.84 -4.64
N VAL A 7 -59.85 -13.49 -5.92
CA VAL A 7 -58.71 -13.11 -6.77
C VAL A 7 -58.07 -11.82 -6.26
N LEU A 8 -58.87 -10.81 -5.92
CA LEU A 8 -58.37 -9.55 -5.36
C LEU A 8 -57.67 -9.76 -4.02
N THR A 9 -58.26 -10.56 -3.14
CA THR A 9 -57.69 -10.84 -1.81
C THR A 9 -56.38 -11.61 -1.93
N PHE A 10 -56.30 -12.58 -2.85
CA PHE A 10 -55.08 -13.36 -3.09
C PHE A 10 -53.98 -12.51 -3.76
N SER A 11 -54.32 -11.63 -4.71
CA SER A 11 -53.36 -10.68 -5.30
C SER A 11 -52.84 -9.65 -4.28
N LEU A 12 -53.65 -9.21 -3.32
CA LEU A 12 -53.21 -8.33 -2.24
C LEU A 12 -52.28 -9.07 -1.26
N LEU A 13 -52.64 -10.29 -0.89
CA LEU A 13 -51.82 -11.16 -0.02
C LEU A 13 -50.48 -11.53 -0.63
N LEU A 14 -50.39 -11.66 -1.96
CA LEU A 14 -49.13 -11.95 -2.65
C LEU A 14 -48.29 -10.70 -2.89
N SER A 15 -48.91 -9.55 -3.14
CA SER A 15 -48.20 -8.31 -3.46
C SER A 15 -47.57 -7.65 -2.24
N VAL A 16 -48.19 -7.72 -1.06
CA VAL A 16 -47.65 -7.12 0.17
C VAL A 16 -46.31 -7.72 0.60
N PRO A 17 -46.10 -9.05 0.67
CA PRO A 17 -44.80 -9.65 0.98
C PRO A 17 -43.75 -9.34 -0.08
N ILE A 18 -44.12 -9.32 -1.36
CA ILE A 18 -43.22 -8.96 -2.47
C ILE A 18 -42.78 -7.49 -2.32
N LEU A 19 -43.68 -6.60 -1.92
CA LEU A 19 -43.37 -5.21 -1.62
C LEU A 19 -42.42 -5.13 -0.41
N PHE A 20 -42.65 -5.87 0.68
CA PHE A 20 -41.73 -5.88 1.82
C PHE A 20 -40.37 -6.55 1.55
N LEU A 21 -40.30 -7.51 0.61
CA LEU A 21 -39.06 -8.18 0.20
C LEU A 21 -38.25 -7.36 -0.81
N LEU A 22 -38.90 -6.66 -1.74
CA LEU A 22 -38.24 -5.90 -2.81
C LEU A 22 -38.12 -4.40 -2.51
N ALA A 23 -39.03 -3.80 -1.74
CA ALA A 23 -38.95 -2.38 -1.36
C ALA A 23 -37.64 -2.01 -0.67
N PRO A 24 -37.03 -2.83 0.22
CA PRO A 24 -35.74 -2.48 0.81
C PRO A 24 -34.62 -2.35 -0.24
N HIS A 25 -34.76 -2.99 -1.41
CA HIS A 25 -33.77 -2.90 -2.49
C HIS A 25 -33.96 -1.69 -3.41
N PHE A 26 -35.17 -1.11 -3.48
CA PHE A 26 -35.49 0.02 -4.37
C PHE A 26 -35.81 1.33 -3.64
N LEU A 27 -36.22 1.28 -2.36
CA LEU A 27 -36.71 2.41 -1.58
C LEU A 27 -35.85 2.77 -0.36
N LEU A 28 -34.83 1.96 -0.01
CA LEU A 28 -33.83 2.43 0.94
C LEU A 28 -33.02 3.55 0.27
N PRO A 29 -33.01 4.79 0.79
CA PRO A 29 -32.05 5.77 0.35
C PRO A 29 -30.65 5.16 0.53
N PRO A 30 -29.71 5.40 -0.40
CA PRO A 30 -28.33 4.97 -0.19
C PRO A 30 -27.90 5.45 1.19
N ARG A 31 -27.37 4.53 2.02
CA ARG A 31 -26.87 4.85 3.36
C ARG A 31 -26.09 6.17 3.26
N PRO A 32 -26.36 7.17 4.11
CA PRO A 32 -25.63 8.42 4.04
C PRO A 32 -24.15 8.09 4.14
N LEU A 33 -23.42 8.40 3.07
CA LEU A 33 -21.98 8.17 2.97
C LEU A 33 -21.35 8.82 4.20
N ARG A 34 -20.75 8.00 5.05
CA ARG A 34 -20.07 8.51 6.24
C ARG A 34 -18.80 9.15 5.73
N GLN A 35 -18.87 10.42 5.32
CA GLN A 35 -17.71 11.17 4.88
C GLN A 35 -16.71 11.22 6.03
N VAL A 36 -15.69 10.37 5.93
CA VAL A 36 -14.61 10.31 6.91
C VAL A 36 -13.73 11.53 6.68
N LEU A 37 -13.98 12.57 7.46
CA LEU A 37 -13.17 13.78 7.51
C LEU A 37 -12.00 13.55 8.46
N ILE A 38 -10.80 13.93 8.02
CA ILE A 38 -9.62 14.03 8.89
C ILE A 38 -9.85 15.22 9.81
N SER A 39 -9.70 15.04 11.12
CA SER A 39 -9.93 16.14 12.06
C SER A 39 -8.86 17.23 11.90
N PRO A 40 -9.17 18.51 12.17
CA PRO A 40 -8.18 19.57 12.12
C PRO A 40 -6.97 19.32 13.03
N SER A 41 -7.19 18.73 14.22
CA SER A 41 -6.10 18.34 15.13
C SER A 41 -5.20 17.28 14.49
N ASP A 42 -5.81 16.25 13.89
CA ASP A 42 -5.05 15.20 13.21
C ASP A 42 -4.21 15.76 12.06
N GLU A 43 -4.75 16.72 11.32
CA GLU A 43 -4.04 17.38 10.22
C GLU A 43 -2.86 18.22 10.74
N LEU A 44 -3.04 18.98 11.83
CA LEU A 44 -1.97 19.79 12.43
C LEU A 44 -0.82 18.93 12.96
N ASP A 45 -1.14 17.85 13.66
CA ASP A 45 -0.15 16.88 14.16
C ASP A 45 0.65 16.25 13.00
N ASP A 46 -0.04 15.89 11.90
CA ASP A 46 0.60 15.35 10.71
C ASP A 46 1.51 16.37 10.04
N LEU A 47 1.07 17.62 9.93
CA LEU A 47 1.87 18.71 9.38
C LEU A 47 3.15 18.91 10.20
N ALA A 48 3.07 18.95 11.53
CA ALA A 48 4.23 19.05 12.41
C ALA A 48 5.22 17.88 12.22
N LEU A 49 4.73 16.65 12.11
CA LEU A 49 5.56 15.47 11.82
C LEU A 49 6.23 15.60 10.44
N PHE A 50 5.46 15.98 9.42
CA PHE A 50 5.96 16.07 8.05
C PHE A 50 6.94 17.22 7.87
N ASP A 51 6.78 18.34 8.57
CA ASP A 51 7.71 19.47 8.53
C ASP A 51 9.05 19.09 9.16
N ARG A 52 9.04 18.43 10.33
CA ARG A 52 10.24 17.87 10.96
C ARG A 52 10.95 16.90 10.02
N ALA A 53 10.22 15.95 9.43
CA ALA A 53 10.79 14.98 8.49
C ALA A 53 11.35 15.64 7.24
N SER A 54 10.70 16.69 6.74
CA SER A 54 11.12 17.46 5.57
C SER A 54 12.40 18.26 5.80
N GLY A 55 12.59 18.75 7.03
CA GLY A 55 13.77 19.49 7.49
C GLY A 55 14.95 18.61 7.90
N SER A 56 14.78 17.28 7.97
CA SER A 56 15.86 16.34 8.24
C SER A 56 16.86 16.35 7.08
N SER A 57 17.94 17.14 7.23
CA SER A 57 19.11 17.07 6.37
C SER A 57 19.85 15.75 6.61
N LEU A 58 20.45 15.16 5.57
CA LEU A 58 21.38 14.03 5.69
C LEU A 58 22.62 14.46 6.48
N SER A 59 22.51 14.54 7.81
CA SER A 59 23.66 14.73 8.68
C SER A 59 24.27 13.35 8.89
N PHE A 60 25.13 12.93 7.96
CA PHE A 60 26.12 11.93 8.30
C PHE A 60 27.09 12.61 9.26
N SER A 61 26.89 12.41 10.56
CA SER A 61 27.83 12.86 11.57
C SER A 61 29.22 12.35 11.18
N HIS A 62 30.11 13.27 10.83
CA HIS A 62 31.46 13.03 10.29
C HIS A 62 32.44 12.42 11.32
N LEU A 63 31.91 11.79 12.38
CA LEU A 63 32.62 11.23 13.54
C LEU A 63 32.68 9.70 13.55
N SER A 64 32.15 9.02 12.53
CA SER A 64 32.40 7.58 12.34
C SER A 64 33.57 7.37 11.37
N THR A 65 34.78 7.37 11.91
CA THR A 65 35.97 6.77 11.29
C THR A 65 35.69 5.31 10.93
N GLY A 66 35.70 4.96 9.63
CA GLY A 66 36.12 3.62 9.18
C GLY A 66 35.17 2.73 8.36
N SER A 67 33.89 3.06 8.12
CA SER A 67 33.08 2.27 7.17
C SER A 67 31.92 3.06 6.57
N ASN A 68 31.67 2.91 5.26
CA ASN A 68 30.44 3.42 4.64
C ASN A 68 29.21 2.94 5.43
N PRO A 69 28.27 3.82 5.80
CA PRO A 69 27.09 3.43 6.56
C PRO A 69 26.29 2.39 5.77
N LYS A 70 25.95 1.27 6.43
CA LYS A 70 25.14 0.21 5.81
C LYS A 70 23.74 0.74 5.55
N LEU A 71 23.35 0.76 4.28
CA LEU A 71 22.02 1.18 3.84
C LEU A 71 20.96 0.22 4.40
N LYS A 72 19.77 0.73 4.70
CA LYS A 72 18.69 -0.05 5.29
C LYS A 72 17.41 0.00 4.47
N ILE A 73 16.61 -1.04 4.63
CA ILE A 73 15.21 -1.08 4.18
C ILE A 73 14.30 -0.81 5.38
N ALA A 74 13.49 0.25 5.30
CA ALA A 74 12.39 0.49 6.22
C ALA A 74 11.16 -0.32 5.77
N PHE A 75 10.72 -1.26 6.60
CA PHE A 75 9.48 -2.00 6.39
C PHE A 75 8.35 -1.29 7.12
N LEU A 76 7.37 -0.82 6.36
CA LEU A 76 6.26 0.01 6.80
C LEU A 76 4.99 -0.83 6.83
N PHE A 77 4.63 -1.35 8.00
CA PHE A 77 3.43 -2.17 8.19
C PHE A 77 2.22 -1.27 8.45
N LEU A 78 1.28 -1.27 7.51
CA LEU A 78 -0.03 -0.64 7.67
C LEU A 78 -1.06 -1.72 7.97
N THR A 79 -1.58 -1.75 9.19
CA THR A 79 -2.47 -2.82 9.66
C THR A 79 -3.73 -2.29 10.35
N ASN A 80 -4.80 -3.06 10.24
CA ASN A 80 -6.04 -2.89 10.99
C ASN A 80 -6.47 -4.21 11.66
N SER A 81 -5.52 -5.09 11.94
CA SER A 81 -5.67 -6.30 12.76
C SER A 81 -4.31 -6.77 13.27
N ASP A 82 -4.28 -7.91 13.96
CA ASP A 82 -3.03 -8.54 14.36
C ASP A 82 -2.13 -8.85 13.16
N LEU A 83 -0.81 -8.75 13.38
CA LEU A 83 0.22 -9.18 12.44
C LEU A 83 0.31 -10.71 12.47
N HIS A 84 -0.68 -11.39 11.91
CA HIS A 84 -0.78 -12.86 11.94
C HIS A 84 0.47 -13.55 11.36
N PHE A 85 1.12 -12.94 10.36
CA PHE A 85 2.35 -13.46 9.77
C PHE A 85 3.63 -13.02 10.48
N ALA A 86 3.56 -12.40 11.67
CA ALA A 86 4.73 -11.98 12.44
C ALA A 86 5.79 -13.09 12.60
N PRO A 87 5.43 -14.37 12.90
CA PRO A 87 6.44 -15.44 13.00
C PRO A 87 7.21 -15.71 11.69
N LEU A 88 6.55 -15.55 10.53
CA LEU A 88 7.21 -15.69 9.22
C LEU A 88 8.15 -14.51 8.97
N TRP A 89 7.72 -13.30 9.29
CA TRP A 89 8.55 -12.10 9.22
C TRP A 89 9.74 -12.14 10.20
N GLU A 90 9.58 -12.71 11.39
CA GLU A 90 10.67 -12.95 12.34
C GLU A 90 11.76 -13.85 11.74
N ARG A 91 11.37 -14.92 11.02
CA ARG A 91 12.33 -15.76 10.28
C ARG A 91 13.00 -14.99 9.14
N PHE A 92 12.24 -14.23 8.37
CA PHE A 92 12.76 -13.37 7.30
C PHE A 92 13.84 -12.41 7.81
N PHE A 93 13.59 -11.74 8.95
CA PHE A 93 14.50 -10.74 9.51
C PHE A 93 15.69 -11.30 10.31
N LYS A 94 15.70 -12.60 10.61
CA LYS A 94 16.71 -13.24 11.47
C LYS A 94 18.12 -13.00 10.93
N GLY A 95 19.02 -12.52 11.80
CA GLY A 95 20.43 -12.30 11.47
C GLY A 95 20.75 -11.02 10.68
N ASN A 96 19.75 -10.17 10.40
CA ASN A 96 19.92 -8.99 9.52
C ASN A 96 19.60 -7.64 10.20
N SER A 97 19.66 -7.55 11.54
CA SER A 97 19.16 -6.39 12.32
C SER A 97 19.82 -5.05 12.00
N ASN A 98 20.99 -5.03 11.37
CA ASN A 98 21.69 -3.82 10.95
C ASN A 98 21.33 -3.35 9.52
N LEU A 99 20.47 -4.08 8.80
CA LEU A 99 20.10 -3.81 7.40
C LEU A 99 18.63 -3.42 7.22
N TYR A 100 17.85 -3.37 8.29
CA TYR A 100 16.44 -2.97 8.23
C TYR A 100 15.99 -2.22 9.46
N ASN A 101 14.87 -1.51 9.31
CA ASN A 101 14.06 -0.98 10.40
C ASN A 101 12.58 -1.36 10.16
N ILE A 102 11.79 -1.46 11.23
CA ILE A 102 10.37 -1.81 11.17
C ILE A 102 9.56 -0.67 11.81
N TYR A 103 8.49 -0.27 11.13
CA TYR A 103 7.54 0.72 11.63
C TYR A 103 6.12 0.19 11.42
N VAL A 104 5.29 0.24 12.45
CA VAL A 104 3.93 -0.31 12.42
C VAL A 104 2.93 0.79 12.71
N HIS A 105 2.03 1.05 11.77
CA HIS A 105 0.84 1.86 11.98
C HIS A 105 -0.35 0.91 12.10
N ALA A 106 -0.82 0.71 13.33
CA ALA A 106 -2.01 -0.07 13.63
C ALA A 106 -3.21 0.86 13.85
N ASP A 107 -4.34 0.58 13.18
CA ASP A 107 -5.56 1.37 13.37
C ASP A 107 -5.98 1.36 14.86
N PRO A 108 -6.08 2.53 15.52
CA PRO A 108 -6.42 2.61 16.94
C PRO A 108 -7.86 2.18 17.26
N ALA A 109 -8.72 2.00 16.26
CA ALA A 109 -10.06 1.42 16.45
C ALA A 109 -10.05 -0.10 16.66
N VAL A 110 -8.90 -0.76 16.45
CA VAL A 110 -8.76 -2.21 16.58
C VAL A 110 -7.83 -2.54 17.73
N ASN A 111 -8.23 -3.50 18.56
CA ASN A 111 -7.37 -4.01 19.62
C ASN A 111 -6.34 -4.97 19.02
N VAL A 112 -5.11 -4.50 18.84
CA VAL A 112 -4.01 -5.30 18.32
C VAL A 112 -3.21 -5.88 19.47
N THR A 113 -2.97 -7.18 19.42
CA THR A 113 -2.15 -7.90 20.39
C THR A 113 -0.74 -7.33 20.40
N ARG A 114 -0.20 -7.03 21.61
CA ARG A 114 1.17 -6.53 21.76
C ARG A 114 2.16 -7.53 21.15
N PRO A 115 2.88 -7.15 20.07
CA PRO A 115 3.75 -8.09 19.41
C PRO A 115 5.07 -8.25 20.15
N LYS A 116 5.69 -9.42 19.96
CA LYS A 116 6.99 -9.79 20.52
C LYS A 116 8.06 -9.72 19.42
N GLY A 117 9.28 -10.14 19.76
CA GLY A 117 10.36 -10.31 18.79
C GLY A 117 10.74 -9.01 18.08
N VAL A 118 10.90 -9.09 16.76
CA VAL A 118 11.38 -7.97 15.92
C VAL A 118 10.41 -6.78 15.87
N PHE A 119 9.13 -7.01 16.19
CA PHE A 119 8.07 -6.00 16.19
C PHE A 119 7.89 -5.29 17.53
N LYS A 120 8.62 -5.71 18.58
CA LYS A 120 8.58 -5.06 19.89
C LYS A 120 8.98 -3.59 19.76
N ASP A 121 8.18 -2.70 20.32
CA ASP A 121 8.40 -1.25 20.35
C ASP A 121 8.52 -0.60 18.95
N ARG A 122 7.90 -1.21 17.93
CA ARG A 122 7.91 -0.71 16.54
C ARG A 122 6.66 0.08 16.13
N PHE A 123 5.72 0.26 17.04
CA PHE A 123 4.45 0.93 16.75
C PHE A 123 4.64 2.43 16.78
N ILE A 124 4.22 3.10 15.70
CA ILE A 124 4.23 4.56 15.62
C ILE A 124 2.90 5.12 16.16
N PRO A 125 2.84 6.39 16.58
CA PRO A 125 1.57 7.06 16.83
C PRO A 125 0.65 6.94 15.61
N ALA A 126 -0.53 6.36 15.82
CA ALA A 126 -1.45 5.99 14.75
C ALA A 126 -2.79 6.71 14.89
N LYS A 127 -3.48 6.89 13.76
CA LYS A 127 -4.82 7.49 13.67
C LYS A 127 -5.74 6.57 12.90
N ARG A 128 -7.06 6.75 13.06
CA ARG A 128 -8.05 5.89 12.40
C ARG A 128 -7.88 5.90 10.89
N THR A 129 -8.03 4.73 10.29
CA THR A 129 -7.97 4.52 8.86
C THR A 129 -9.28 3.93 8.35
N TYR A 130 -9.68 4.39 7.19
CA TYR A 130 -10.87 3.91 6.52
C TYR A 130 -10.52 3.57 5.08
N ARG A 131 -11.11 2.48 4.60
CA ARG A 131 -10.95 2.09 3.20
C ARG A 131 -11.51 3.18 2.29
N ALA A 132 -10.90 3.35 1.12
CA ALA A 132 -11.32 4.35 0.14
C ALA A 132 -11.36 5.79 0.68
N SER A 133 -10.57 6.08 1.71
CA SER A 133 -10.51 7.38 2.38
C SER A 133 -9.08 7.93 2.41
N PRO A 134 -8.90 9.26 2.36
CA PRO A 134 -7.59 9.89 2.51
C PRO A 134 -6.85 9.52 3.79
N THR A 135 -7.54 8.99 4.80
CA THR A 135 -6.93 8.53 6.06
C THR A 135 -5.86 7.45 5.84
N LEU A 136 -6.00 6.59 4.82
CA LEU A 136 -4.97 5.61 4.44
C LEU A 136 -3.72 6.29 3.83
N ILE A 137 -3.90 7.37 3.07
CA ILE A 137 -2.78 8.17 2.58
C ILE A 137 -2.02 8.79 3.76
N SER A 138 -2.73 9.43 4.70
CA SER A 138 -2.10 10.02 5.88
C SER A 138 -1.34 9.00 6.71
N ALA A 139 -1.90 7.81 6.92
CA ALA A 139 -1.24 6.73 7.65
C ALA A 139 0.07 6.29 6.98
N THR A 140 0.06 6.09 5.66
CA THR A 140 1.28 5.79 4.89
C THR A 140 2.30 6.93 4.93
N ARG A 141 1.84 8.19 4.86
CA ARG A 141 2.72 9.37 5.00
C ARG A 141 3.35 9.45 6.39
N ARG A 142 2.63 9.10 7.46
CA ARG A 142 3.18 9.02 8.84
C ARG A 142 4.25 7.95 8.97
N LEU A 143 4.02 6.78 8.39
CA LEU A 143 5.03 5.71 8.33
C LEU A 143 6.30 6.19 7.62
N LEU A 144 6.16 6.82 6.45
CA LEU A 144 7.29 7.37 5.69
C LEU A 144 8.03 8.45 6.49
N ALA A 145 7.31 9.43 7.05
CA ALA A 145 7.90 10.53 7.80
C ALA A 145 8.62 10.06 9.06
N THR A 146 8.04 9.12 9.80
CA THR A 146 8.65 8.53 11.00
C THR A 146 9.93 7.79 10.62
N ALA A 147 9.90 6.95 9.59
CA ALA A 147 11.07 6.22 9.12
C ALA A 147 12.17 7.14 8.55
N ILE A 148 11.80 8.26 7.94
CA ILE A 148 12.75 9.28 7.47
C ILE A 148 13.47 9.95 8.65
N LEU A 149 12.73 10.28 9.71
CA LEU A 149 13.26 10.95 10.91
C LEU A 149 14.12 10.04 11.77
N ASP A 150 13.71 8.79 11.91
CA ASP A 150 14.30 7.84 12.85
C ASP A 150 15.71 7.40 12.42
N ASP A 151 15.93 7.13 11.13
CA ASP A 151 17.22 6.63 10.66
C ASP A 151 17.59 7.19 9.27
N PRO A 152 18.70 7.96 9.14
CA PRO A 152 19.18 8.45 7.84
C PRO A 152 19.66 7.32 6.91
N ALA A 153 19.99 6.14 7.43
CA ALA A 153 20.38 4.98 6.62
C ALA A 153 19.18 4.32 5.91
N ASN A 154 17.94 4.61 6.31
CA ASN A 154 16.74 4.14 5.61
C ASN A 154 16.73 4.67 4.17
N THR A 155 17.01 3.79 3.22
CA THR A 155 17.19 4.11 1.80
C THR A 155 16.03 3.62 0.96
N PHE A 156 15.45 2.47 1.29
CA PHE A 156 14.21 1.97 0.71
C PHE A 156 13.10 1.89 1.75
N PHE A 157 11.85 2.10 1.32
CA PHE A 157 10.66 2.16 2.15
C PHE A 157 9.61 1.24 1.54
N ALA A 158 9.47 0.03 2.09
CA ALA A 158 8.57 -1.00 1.60
C ALA A 158 7.26 -0.98 2.40
N VAL A 159 6.15 -0.64 1.74
CA VAL A 159 4.82 -0.65 2.38
C VAL A 159 4.21 -2.04 2.25
N VAL A 160 3.83 -2.63 3.38
CA VAL A 160 3.19 -3.95 3.46
C VAL A 160 1.99 -3.91 4.42
N SER A 161 1.09 -4.87 4.30
CA SER A 161 -0.05 -5.04 5.21
C SER A 161 0.11 -6.33 6.02
N GLN A 162 -0.77 -6.54 7.00
CA GLN A 162 -0.83 -7.78 7.77
C GLN A 162 -1.14 -9.03 6.92
N TYR A 163 -1.61 -8.84 5.68
CA TYR A 163 -1.94 -9.92 4.76
C TYR A 163 -0.86 -10.16 3.69
N CYS A 164 0.27 -9.48 3.80
CA CYS A 164 1.42 -9.65 2.92
C CYS A 164 2.42 -10.65 3.51
N ILE A 165 3.08 -11.40 2.64
CA ILE A 165 4.19 -12.29 2.98
C ILE A 165 5.42 -11.98 2.11
N PRO A 166 6.65 -12.21 2.60
CA PRO A 166 7.83 -12.27 1.74
C PRO A 166 7.79 -13.52 0.86
N LEU A 167 8.34 -13.42 -0.35
CA LEU A 167 8.48 -14.55 -1.29
C LEU A 167 9.91 -15.09 -1.39
N HIS A 168 10.87 -14.37 -0.80
CA HIS A 168 12.31 -14.62 -0.89
C HIS A 168 12.98 -14.36 0.47
N SER A 169 14.23 -14.83 0.67
CA SER A 169 14.97 -14.49 1.89
C SER A 169 15.28 -12.99 1.95
N PHE A 170 15.58 -12.48 3.16
CA PHE A 170 16.00 -11.10 3.33
C PHE A 170 17.25 -10.77 2.51
N ARG A 171 18.20 -11.70 2.40
CA ARG A 171 19.43 -11.51 1.65
C ARG A 171 19.15 -11.29 0.17
N TYR A 172 18.23 -12.06 -0.41
CA TYR A 172 17.81 -11.86 -1.80
C TYR A 172 17.13 -10.51 -1.98
N VAL A 173 16.14 -10.17 -1.13
CA VAL A 173 15.45 -8.87 -1.18
C VAL A 173 16.44 -7.69 -1.09
N TYR A 174 17.40 -7.76 -0.16
CA TYR A 174 18.42 -6.73 0.01
C TYR A 174 19.33 -6.65 -1.21
N HIS A 175 19.79 -7.79 -1.75
CA HIS A 175 20.63 -7.85 -2.94
C HIS A 175 19.91 -7.27 -4.17
N SER A 176 18.65 -7.67 -4.40
CA SER A 176 17.81 -7.18 -5.50
C SER A 176 17.67 -5.65 -5.49
N LEU A 177 17.53 -5.04 -4.32
CA LEU A 177 17.33 -3.59 -4.20
C LEU A 177 18.64 -2.78 -4.23
N PHE A 178 19.72 -3.28 -3.64
CA PHE A 178 20.93 -2.49 -3.43
C PHE A 178 22.10 -2.79 -4.36
N THR A 179 22.23 -4.04 -4.83
CA THR A 179 23.45 -4.53 -5.48
C THR A 179 23.21 -5.13 -6.86
N SER A 180 22.03 -5.70 -7.12
CA SER A 180 21.72 -6.28 -8.44
C SER A 180 21.59 -5.19 -9.50
N SER A 181 22.34 -5.35 -10.60
CA SER A 181 22.25 -4.49 -11.78
C SER A 181 21.21 -4.97 -12.80
N SER A 182 20.76 -6.22 -12.69
CA SER A 182 19.85 -6.89 -13.62
C SER A 182 18.42 -7.06 -13.07
N PHE A 183 18.21 -6.79 -11.77
CA PHE A 183 16.92 -7.05 -11.14
C PHE A 183 15.76 -6.26 -11.77
N ASP A 184 15.98 -4.99 -12.12
CA ASP A 184 15.02 -4.17 -12.85
C ASP A 184 15.19 -4.36 -14.36
N LEU A 185 14.29 -5.13 -14.98
CA LEU A 185 14.34 -5.44 -16.42
C LEU A 185 13.87 -4.26 -17.29
N SER A 186 13.26 -3.24 -16.70
CA SER A 186 12.90 -2.00 -17.41
C SER A 186 14.09 -1.07 -17.66
N ARG A 187 15.26 -1.40 -17.09
CA ARG A 187 16.47 -0.60 -17.19
C ARG A 187 17.16 -0.85 -18.52
N THR A 188 17.12 0.11 -19.44
CA THR A 188 17.91 0.07 -20.68
C THR A 188 19.36 0.46 -20.39
N GLU A 189 20.34 -0.16 -21.05
CA GLU A 189 21.78 0.16 -20.93
C GLU A 189 22.09 1.63 -21.26
N SER A 190 21.21 2.29 -22.00
CA SER A 190 21.31 3.66 -22.47
C SER A 190 20.72 4.71 -21.52
N ASP A 191 20.58 4.47 -20.21
CA ASP A 191 20.13 5.51 -19.26
C ASP A 191 21.27 6.55 -19.06
N PRO A 192 21.29 7.67 -19.81
CA PRO A 192 22.45 8.56 -19.92
C PRO A 192 22.66 9.40 -18.65
N ASP A 193 21.72 9.31 -17.70
CA ASP A 193 21.66 10.12 -16.49
C ASP A 193 22.52 9.53 -15.36
N LEU A 194 22.91 8.25 -15.45
CA LEU A 194 23.79 7.60 -14.47
C LEU A 194 25.25 8.06 -14.56
N SER A 195 25.68 8.55 -15.73
CA SER A 195 27.06 9.02 -15.96
C SER A 195 27.24 10.54 -15.77
N ARG A 196 26.14 11.31 -15.68
CA ARG A 196 26.19 12.79 -15.62
C ARG A 196 25.60 13.40 -14.34
N LEU A 197 24.74 12.71 -13.60
CA LEU A 197 24.23 13.15 -12.31
C LEU A 197 24.74 12.21 -11.21
N GLY A 198 25.34 12.75 -10.15
CA GLY A 198 25.82 11.97 -9.01
C GLY A 198 24.74 11.14 -8.27
N VAL A 199 24.95 10.91 -6.97
CA VAL A 199 24.18 10.04 -6.03
C VAL A 199 22.64 9.99 -6.18
N ARG A 200 21.98 10.98 -6.83
CA ARG A 200 20.52 11.03 -7.08
C ARG A 200 19.97 9.93 -8.00
N ALA A 201 20.74 9.39 -8.95
CA ALA A 201 20.26 8.45 -9.97
C ALA A 201 20.35 6.95 -9.59
N LYS A 202 20.94 6.60 -8.44
CA LYS A 202 21.34 5.21 -8.17
C LYS A 202 20.17 4.21 -7.98
N TYR A 203 19.08 4.62 -7.33
CA TYR A 203 18.00 3.72 -6.92
C TYR A 203 16.66 4.14 -7.49
N LYS A 204 16.02 3.34 -8.35
CA LYS A 204 14.64 3.59 -8.81
C LYS A 204 13.63 3.21 -7.73
N SER A 205 12.42 3.78 -7.81
CA SER A 205 11.30 3.37 -6.95
C SER A 205 10.34 2.46 -7.68
N PHE A 206 9.91 1.41 -6.98
CA PHE A 206 9.02 0.40 -7.50
C PHE A 206 7.60 0.71 -7.05
N ILE A 207 6.90 1.47 -7.88
CA ILE A 207 5.51 1.85 -7.71
C ILE A 207 4.79 1.67 -9.04
N GLU A 208 3.61 1.05 -9.00
CA GLU A 208 2.76 0.91 -10.18
C GLU A 208 2.17 2.27 -10.54
N ILE A 209 2.35 2.69 -11.80
CA ILE A 209 1.86 3.97 -12.33
C ILE A 209 1.16 3.69 -13.65
N LEU A 210 -0.17 3.76 -13.64
CA LEU A 210 -1.01 3.51 -14.79
C LEU A 210 -1.67 4.80 -15.27
N SER A 211 -1.45 5.13 -16.54
CA SER A 211 -2.12 6.21 -17.26
C SER A 211 -3.36 5.75 -18.02
N LYS A 212 -3.60 4.44 -18.09
CA LYS A 212 -4.75 3.83 -18.77
C LYS A 212 -5.40 2.79 -17.87
N SER A 213 -6.67 3.00 -17.55
CA SER A 213 -7.53 2.04 -16.85
C SER A 213 -8.98 2.31 -17.20
N ARG A 214 -9.81 1.25 -17.27
CA ARG A 214 -11.26 1.38 -17.52
C ARG A 214 -11.97 2.22 -16.45
N SER A 215 -11.43 2.27 -15.23
CA SER A 215 -11.98 3.04 -14.11
C SER A 215 -11.31 4.40 -13.89
N LEU A 216 -10.35 4.81 -14.74
CA LEU A 216 -9.52 6.00 -14.51
C LEU A 216 -10.36 7.28 -14.36
N TRP A 217 -11.28 7.52 -15.30
CA TRP A 217 -12.16 8.69 -15.26
C TRP A 217 -13.12 8.69 -14.06
N LYS A 218 -13.64 7.50 -13.70
CA LYS A 218 -14.50 7.34 -12.51
C LYS A 218 -13.74 7.66 -11.22
N ARG A 219 -12.52 7.13 -11.07
CA ARG A 219 -11.62 7.43 -9.95
C ARG A 219 -11.31 8.92 -9.85
N TYR A 220 -10.99 9.56 -10.97
CA TYR A 220 -10.72 11.00 -11.03
C TYR A 220 -11.91 11.84 -10.56
N MET A 221 -13.12 11.54 -11.05
CA MET A 221 -14.34 12.28 -10.71
C MET A 221 -14.97 11.90 -9.36
N ALA A 222 -14.51 10.85 -8.68
CA ALA A 222 -15.13 10.34 -7.46
C ALA A 222 -15.19 11.36 -6.30
N ARG A 223 -14.40 12.44 -6.40
CA ARG A 223 -14.32 13.56 -5.43
C ARG A 223 -14.98 14.84 -5.93
N GLY A 224 -15.58 14.81 -7.13
CA GLY A 224 -16.14 15.95 -7.85
C GLY A 224 -15.35 16.28 -9.12
N ARG A 225 -16.07 16.72 -10.16
CA ARG A 225 -15.57 16.90 -11.54
C ARG A 225 -14.34 17.81 -11.65
N PHE A 226 -14.25 18.83 -10.79
CA PHE A 226 -13.20 19.84 -10.81
C PHE A 226 -12.36 19.85 -9.53
N SER A 227 -12.56 18.88 -8.63
CA SER A 227 -11.97 18.90 -7.29
C SER A 227 -10.45 18.75 -7.29
N LEU A 228 -9.89 18.13 -8.33
CA LEU A 228 -8.45 17.98 -8.53
C LEU A 228 -7.82 19.11 -9.37
N MET A 229 -8.64 19.97 -9.99
CA MET A 229 -8.17 21.08 -10.80
C MET A 229 -7.79 22.30 -9.95
N PRO A 230 -6.88 23.17 -10.44
CA PRO A 230 -6.04 23.00 -11.63
C PRO A 230 -4.77 22.14 -11.42
N GLU A 231 -4.47 21.73 -10.19
CA GLU A 231 -3.19 21.15 -9.79
C GLU A 231 -2.94 19.77 -10.37
N VAL A 232 -4.00 18.99 -10.62
CA VAL A 232 -3.93 17.69 -11.28
C VAL A 232 -4.96 17.65 -12.41
N PRO A 233 -4.58 18.06 -13.63
CA PRO A 233 -5.35 17.79 -14.83
C PRO A 233 -5.54 16.28 -15.02
N PHE A 234 -6.62 15.88 -15.70
CA PHE A 234 -6.93 14.47 -15.90
C PHE A 234 -5.82 13.71 -16.64
N GLU A 235 -5.14 14.38 -17.57
CA GLU A 235 -4.04 13.83 -18.36
C GLU A 235 -2.81 13.48 -17.50
N GLN A 236 -2.70 14.10 -16.32
CA GLN A 236 -1.64 13.85 -15.34
C GLN A 236 -2.09 12.89 -14.22
N PHE A 237 -3.37 12.60 -14.10
CA PHE A 237 -3.89 11.66 -13.10
C PHE A 237 -3.41 10.24 -13.39
N ARG A 238 -2.91 9.57 -12.35
CA ARG A 238 -2.45 8.18 -12.40
C ARG A 238 -3.06 7.36 -11.29
N VAL A 239 -3.19 6.07 -11.55
CA VAL A 239 -3.63 5.06 -10.57
C VAL A 239 -2.60 3.95 -10.47
N GLY A 240 -2.64 3.16 -9.40
CA GLY A 240 -1.78 2.00 -9.22
C GLY A 240 -2.02 1.34 -7.87
N SER A 241 -1.15 0.40 -7.52
CA SER A 241 -1.19 -0.32 -6.25
C SER A 241 -0.93 0.59 -5.04
N GLN A 242 -1.65 0.31 -3.94
CA GLN A 242 -1.36 0.86 -2.61
C GLN A 242 0.03 0.43 -2.08
N PHE A 243 0.54 -0.72 -2.53
CA PHE A 243 1.79 -1.32 -2.04
C PHE A 243 2.94 -1.04 -3.00
N PHE A 244 4.00 -0.44 -2.47
CA PHE A 244 5.17 0.01 -3.23
C PHE A 244 6.45 -0.13 -2.41
N VAL A 245 7.59 0.02 -3.10
CA VAL A 245 8.91 0.18 -2.49
C VAL A 245 9.53 1.48 -3.01
N LEU A 246 9.55 2.52 -2.17
CA LEU A 246 10.12 3.82 -2.56
C LEU A 246 11.58 3.93 -2.14
N ALA A 247 12.39 4.52 -3.00
CA ALA A 247 13.68 5.08 -2.64
C ALA A 247 13.47 6.35 -1.80
N ARG A 248 14.43 6.65 -0.91
CA ARG A 248 14.36 7.77 0.03
C ARG A 248 13.98 9.09 -0.63
N ARG A 249 14.53 9.39 -1.81
CA ARG A 249 14.21 10.65 -2.53
C ARG A 249 12.71 10.81 -2.80
N HIS A 250 12.01 9.75 -3.17
CA HIS A 250 10.57 9.79 -3.41
C HIS A 250 9.75 9.76 -2.13
N ALA A 251 10.22 9.05 -1.10
CA ALA A 251 9.63 9.16 0.23
C ALA A 251 9.66 10.62 0.74
N MET A 252 10.76 11.34 0.51
CA MET A 252 10.87 12.77 0.84
C MET A 252 9.91 13.63 0.02
N VAL A 253 9.73 13.35 -1.28
CA VAL A 253 8.72 14.05 -2.12
C VAL A 253 7.32 13.88 -1.53
N VAL A 254 6.95 12.65 -1.17
CA VAL A 254 5.65 12.33 -0.57
C VAL A 254 5.40 13.08 0.73
N VAL A 255 6.41 13.12 1.62
CA VAL A 255 6.30 13.79 2.93
C VAL A 255 6.27 15.31 2.78
N LYS A 256 6.99 15.87 1.79
CA LYS A 256 7.03 17.31 1.51
C LYS A 256 5.78 17.83 0.80
N ASP A 257 5.07 16.98 0.06
CA ASP A 257 3.90 17.43 -0.70
C ASP A 257 2.84 18.05 0.22
N ARG A 258 2.41 19.25 -0.15
CA ARG A 258 1.26 19.97 0.41
C ARG A 258 0.24 20.29 -0.67
N THR A 259 0.67 20.41 -1.93
CA THR A 259 -0.13 20.90 -3.03
C THR A 259 -1.16 19.86 -3.46
N LEU A 260 -0.70 18.65 -3.80
CA LEU A 260 -1.60 17.57 -4.19
C LEU A 260 -2.39 17.07 -2.98
N TRP A 261 -1.78 17.02 -1.80
CA TRP A 261 -2.46 16.65 -0.56
C TRP A 261 -3.71 17.47 -0.28
N ARG A 262 -3.69 18.80 -0.48
CA ARG A 262 -4.90 19.65 -0.30
C ARG A 262 -6.08 19.20 -1.16
N LYS A 263 -5.81 18.59 -2.32
CA LYS A 263 -6.83 18.05 -3.24
C LYS A 263 -7.23 16.62 -2.86
N PHE A 264 -6.24 15.78 -2.53
CA PHE A 264 -6.45 14.37 -2.18
C PHE A 264 -6.94 14.12 -0.74
N ARG A 265 -6.89 15.12 0.15
CA ARG A 265 -7.46 15.01 1.50
C ARG A 265 -8.97 15.20 1.56
N SER A 266 -9.58 15.81 0.55
CA SER A 266 -11.04 15.92 0.48
C SER A 266 -11.68 14.53 0.46
N PRO A 267 -12.85 14.29 1.07
CA PRO A 267 -13.50 12.99 0.99
C PRO A 267 -13.98 12.70 -0.44
N CYS A 268 -14.11 11.43 -0.77
CA CYS A 268 -14.77 11.01 -2.00
C CYS A 268 -16.29 10.88 -1.76
N TYR A 269 -17.09 11.13 -2.78
CA TYR A 269 -18.54 10.93 -2.74
C TYR A 269 -18.95 9.51 -3.14
N ARG A 270 -18.04 8.73 -3.74
CA ARG A 270 -18.28 7.35 -4.16
C ARG A 270 -17.13 6.47 -3.69
N GLU A 271 -17.33 5.79 -2.57
CA GLU A 271 -16.29 4.98 -1.92
C GLU A 271 -15.85 3.79 -2.80
N ASP A 272 -16.79 3.17 -3.49
CA ASP A 272 -16.58 2.03 -4.38
C ASP A 272 -15.83 2.39 -5.68
N GLU A 273 -15.75 3.68 -6.01
CA GLU A 273 -15.07 4.20 -7.20
C GLU A 273 -13.76 4.93 -6.89
N CYS A 274 -13.51 5.41 -5.67
CA CYS A 274 -12.42 6.36 -5.40
C CYS A 274 -11.05 5.71 -5.16
N TYR A 275 -10.87 5.00 -4.04
CA TYR A 275 -9.58 4.43 -3.59
C TYR A 275 -8.41 5.43 -3.65
N PRO A 276 -8.44 6.52 -2.85
CA PRO A 276 -7.44 7.58 -2.94
C PRO A 276 -6.00 7.19 -2.67
N GLU A 277 -5.80 6.21 -1.81
CA GLU A 277 -4.53 5.55 -1.56
C GLU A 277 -3.92 4.88 -2.81
N GLU A 278 -4.75 4.52 -3.80
CA GLU A 278 -4.33 3.91 -5.07
C GLU A 278 -4.11 4.93 -6.19
N HIS A 279 -4.19 6.24 -5.90
CA HIS A 279 -4.01 7.25 -6.94
C HIS A 279 -3.23 8.50 -6.52
N TYR A 280 -3.20 8.85 -5.23
CA TYR A 280 -2.39 9.96 -4.73
C TYR A 280 -0.89 9.78 -5.00
N PHE A 281 -0.31 8.66 -4.55
CA PHE A 281 1.12 8.38 -4.70
C PHE A 281 1.57 8.26 -6.16
N PRO A 282 0.91 7.47 -7.03
CA PRO A 282 1.34 7.37 -8.42
C PRO A 282 1.16 8.69 -9.17
N THR A 283 0.10 9.47 -8.90
CA THR A 283 -0.08 10.80 -9.50
C THR A 283 1.07 11.71 -9.10
N LEU A 284 1.33 11.88 -7.79
CA LEU A 284 2.38 12.76 -7.29
C LEU A 284 3.76 12.40 -7.85
N LEU A 285 4.13 11.12 -7.81
CA LEU A 285 5.45 10.68 -8.23
C LEU A 285 5.63 10.75 -9.75
N SER A 286 4.60 10.45 -10.54
CA SER A 286 4.65 10.59 -12.00
C SER A 286 4.83 12.04 -12.46
N MET A 287 4.26 12.99 -11.71
CA MET A 287 4.39 14.43 -11.99
C MET A 287 5.73 14.99 -11.50
N SER A 288 6.30 14.41 -10.43
CA SER A 288 7.51 14.93 -9.78
C SER A 288 8.81 14.36 -10.35
N ASP A 289 8.84 13.07 -10.67
CA ASP A 289 10.02 12.36 -11.19
C ASP A 289 9.58 11.20 -12.12
N PRO A 290 9.21 11.50 -13.38
CA PRO A 290 8.63 10.51 -14.30
C PRO A 290 9.58 9.36 -14.65
N ASN A 291 10.90 9.60 -14.60
CA ASN A 291 11.94 8.63 -14.96
C ASN A 291 12.54 7.91 -13.74
N GLY A 292 12.34 8.44 -12.53
CA GLY A 292 12.85 7.85 -11.29
C GLY A 292 12.04 6.67 -10.75
N CYS A 293 10.86 6.40 -11.30
CA CYS A 293 10.00 5.27 -10.92
C CYS A 293 9.98 4.20 -12.03
N THR A 294 9.78 2.94 -11.65
CA THR A 294 9.76 1.81 -12.60
C THR A 294 8.40 1.55 -13.25
N HIS A 295 7.34 2.21 -12.75
CA HIS A 295 5.93 2.03 -13.19
C HIS A 295 5.33 0.63 -12.91
N TYR A 296 6.02 -0.22 -12.12
CA TYR A 296 5.49 -1.47 -11.59
C TYR A 296 5.83 -1.62 -10.09
N THR A 297 5.08 -2.46 -9.37
CA THR A 297 5.34 -2.79 -7.95
C THR A 297 5.99 -4.16 -7.78
N LEU A 298 6.70 -4.35 -6.67
CA LEU A 298 7.32 -5.63 -6.28
C LEU A 298 6.39 -6.52 -5.45
N THR A 299 5.12 -6.17 -5.34
CA THR A 299 4.10 -6.97 -4.62
C THR A 299 3.16 -7.66 -5.60
N ARG A 300 3.19 -8.99 -5.66
CA ARG A 300 2.27 -9.81 -6.45
C ARG A 300 0.87 -9.76 -5.85
N VAL A 301 -0.11 -9.47 -6.70
CA VAL A 301 -1.54 -9.46 -6.36
C VAL A 301 -2.29 -10.29 -7.38
N ASN A 302 -3.17 -11.18 -6.92
CA ASN A 302 -4.09 -11.91 -7.78
C ASN A 302 -5.45 -11.19 -7.82
N TRP A 303 -5.85 -10.70 -8.98
CA TRP A 303 -7.12 -10.00 -9.20
C TRP A 303 -8.23 -10.90 -9.79
N THR A 304 -7.95 -12.17 -10.05
CA THR A 304 -8.96 -13.13 -10.55
C THR A 304 -10.07 -13.31 -9.52
N GLY A 305 -11.32 -13.18 -9.97
CA GLY A 305 -12.48 -13.29 -9.08
C GLY A 305 -12.58 -12.17 -8.04
N THR A 306 -12.04 -10.97 -8.33
CA THR A 306 -12.13 -9.80 -7.45
C THR A 306 -13.57 -9.47 -7.05
N VAL A 307 -13.79 -9.20 -5.76
CA VAL A 307 -15.10 -8.83 -5.20
C VAL A 307 -14.94 -7.53 -4.43
N ASN A 308 -15.78 -6.54 -4.71
CA ASN A 308 -15.79 -5.24 -4.04
C ASN A 308 -14.42 -4.57 -3.98
N GLY A 309 -13.61 -4.68 -5.04
CA GLY A 309 -12.26 -4.10 -5.12
C GLY A 309 -11.23 -4.78 -4.21
N HIS A 310 -11.48 -6.00 -3.73
CA HIS A 310 -10.49 -6.80 -3.02
C HIS A 310 -9.87 -7.86 -3.93
N PRO A 311 -8.55 -8.04 -3.89
CA PRO A 311 -7.91 -9.14 -4.61
C PRO A 311 -8.29 -10.48 -3.99
N TYR A 312 -8.03 -11.53 -4.75
CA TYR A 312 -8.18 -12.91 -4.31
C TYR A 312 -7.43 -13.16 -2.99
N THR A 313 -8.06 -13.93 -2.10
CA THR A 313 -7.48 -14.30 -0.80
C THR A 313 -7.18 -15.79 -0.77
N TYR A 314 -5.90 -16.14 -0.84
CA TYR A 314 -5.40 -17.51 -0.73
C TYR A 314 -5.72 -18.11 0.64
N ARG A 315 -6.13 -19.38 0.64
CA ARG A 315 -6.49 -20.20 1.79
C ARG A 315 -5.45 -21.29 2.08
N PRO A 316 -5.45 -21.88 3.29
CA PRO A 316 -4.40 -22.83 3.69
C PRO A 316 -4.22 -24.01 2.74
N THR A 317 -5.32 -24.51 2.14
CA THR A 317 -5.31 -25.64 1.21
C THR A 317 -4.61 -25.34 -0.12
N GLU A 318 -4.45 -24.06 -0.45
CA GLU A 318 -3.78 -23.61 -1.69
C GLU A 318 -2.28 -23.36 -1.47
N VAL A 319 -1.82 -23.27 -0.22
CA VAL A 319 -0.42 -22.97 0.10
C VAL A 319 0.46 -24.19 -0.21
N SER A 320 1.18 -24.12 -1.32
CA SER A 320 2.15 -25.14 -1.76
C SER A 320 3.45 -24.52 -2.27
N SER A 321 4.48 -25.36 -2.49
CA SER A 321 5.73 -24.95 -3.14
C SER A 321 5.48 -24.33 -4.51
N GLU A 322 4.61 -24.95 -5.30
CA GLU A 322 4.26 -24.54 -6.66
C GLU A 322 3.61 -23.16 -6.64
N LEU A 323 2.70 -22.90 -5.69
CA LEU A 323 2.11 -21.58 -5.54
C LEU A 323 3.19 -20.52 -5.24
N ILE A 324 4.12 -20.78 -4.33
CA ILE A 324 5.20 -19.83 -4.00
C ILE A 324 6.05 -19.53 -5.24
N TYR A 325 6.47 -20.55 -6.00
CA TYR A 325 7.23 -20.35 -7.23
C TYR A 325 6.45 -19.57 -8.29
N GLN A 326 5.15 -19.85 -8.46
CA GLN A 326 4.29 -19.10 -9.38
C GLN A 326 4.15 -17.63 -8.99
N LEU A 327 4.08 -17.34 -7.69
CA LEU A 327 3.95 -15.97 -7.18
C LEU A 327 5.24 -15.15 -7.38
N ARG A 328 6.40 -15.79 -7.46
CA ARG A 328 7.69 -15.13 -7.77
C ARG A 328 7.74 -14.59 -9.19
N VAL A 329 7.09 -15.25 -10.16
CA VAL A 329 7.18 -14.89 -11.59
C VAL A 329 6.70 -13.46 -11.85
N SER A 330 7.61 -12.63 -12.36
CA SER A 330 7.40 -11.23 -12.75
C SER A 330 7.75 -11.02 -14.23
N ASN A 331 7.05 -10.09 -14.87
CA ASN A 331 7.31 -9.68 -16.26
C ASN A 331 8.19 -8.42 -16.33
N TYR A 332 8.45 -7.77 -15.20
CA TYR A 332 9.07 -6.45 -15.14
C TYR A 332 10.38 -6.41 -14.34
N SER A 333 10.58 -7.44 -13.52
CA SER A 333 11.76 -7.66 -12.68
C SER A 333 12.11 -9.14 -12.72
N GLU A 334 13.29 -9.52 -12.22
CA GLU A 334 13.64 -10.93 -12.06
C GLU A 334 12.61 -11.70 -11.21
N SER A 335 12.02 -11.04 -10.21
CA SER A 335 10.99 -11.64 -9.35
C SER A 335 10.12 -10.58 -8.64
N TYR A 336 8.92 -10.99 -8.20
CA TYR A 336 8.19 -10.30 -7.13
C TYR A 336 8.82 -10.62 -5.78
N LEU A 337 8.91 -9.61 -4.90
CA LEU A 337 9.51 -9.78 -3.57
C LEU A 337 8.48 -10.10 -2.48
N PHE A 338 7.24 -9.67 -2.67
CA PHE A 338 6.14 -9.85 -1.73
C PHE A 338 4.89 -10.36 -2.45
N ALA A 339 3.98 -10.99 -1.71
CA ALA A 339 2.66 -11.37 -2.23
C ALA A 339 1.53 -11.06 -1.26
N ARG A 340 0.34 -10.84 -1.83
CA ARG A 340 -0.93 -10.71 -1.13
C ARG A 340 -2.08 -11.23 -2.00
N LYS A 341 -3.22 -11.65 -1.44
CA LYS A 341 -3.62 -11.61 -0.03
C LYS A 341 -3.72 -13.03 0.52
N PHE A 342 -3.19 -13.28 1.71
CA PHE A 342 -3.31 -14.58 2.39
C PHE A 342 -4.23 -14.44 3.60
N SER A 343 -5.09 -15.41 3.86
CA SER A 343 -5.88 -15.42 5.09
C SER A 343 -5.00 -15.81 6.30
N PRO A 344 -5.33 -15.36 7.53
CA PRO A 344 -4.48 -15.57 8.72
C PRO A 344 -4.13 -17.03 9.02
N ASP A 345 -5.05 -17.94 8.74
CA ASP A 345 -4.92 -19.40 8.85
C ASP A 345 -3.84 -19.99 7.92
N CYS A 346 -3.39 -19.26 6.90
CA CYS A 346 -2.26 -19.66 6.07
C CYS A 346 -0.92 -19.67 6.82
N LEU A 347 -0.83 -19.10 8.03
CA LEU A 347 0.42 -19.06 8.79
C LEU A 347 1.05 -20.44 8.94
N ARG A 348 0.27 -21.45 9.35
CA ARG A 348 0.80 -22.80 9.61
C ARG A 348 1.45 -23.43 8.37
N PRO A 349 0.78 -23.54 7.20
CA PRO A 349 1.42 -24.10 6.01
C PRO A 349 2.58 -23.23 5.51
N LEU A 350 2.47 -21.88 5.58
CA LEU A 350 3.58 -20.99 5.19
C LEU A 350 4.83 -21.21 6.06
N MET A 351 4.67 -21.39 7.37
CA MET A 351 5.77 -21.72 8.27
C MET A 351 6.41 -23.08 7.98
N GLY A 352 5.64 -24.03 7.43
CA GLY A 352 6.15 -25.31 6.95
C GLY A 352 7.03 -25.19 5.70
N LEU A 353 6.83 -24.15 4.90
CA LEU A 353 7.59 -23.86 3.67
C LEU A 353 8.71 -22.82 3.86
N ALA A 354 8.80 -22.19 5.04
CA ALA A 354 9.66 -21.03 5.28
C ALA A 354 11.13 -21.31 4.93
N ASP A 355 11.72 -22.35 5.51
CA ASP A 355 13.17 -22.62 5.36
C ASP A 355 13.49 -23.53 4.15
N THR A 356 12.48 -24.19 3.57
CA THR A 356 12.65 -25.14 2.46
C THR A 356 12.34 -24.54 1.09
N VAL A 357 11.47 -23.53 1.04
CA VAL A 357 10.99 -22.92 -0.21
C VAL A 357 11.09 -21.39 -0.14
N ILE A 358 10.40 -20.73 0.80
CA ILE A 358 10.24 -19.26 0.78
C ILE A 358 11.58 -18.54 0.95
N PHE A 359 12.40 -18.99 1.91
CA PHE A 359 13.72 -18.39 2.19
C PHE A 359 14.88 -19.20 1.61
N ARG A 360 14.58 -20.08 0.66
CA ARG A 360 15.56 -20.80 -0.16
C ARG A 360 15.52 -20.22 -1.57
N ASP A 361 16.44 -19.30 -1.83
CA ASP A 361 16.54 -18.54 -3.08
C ASP A 361 17.39 -19.24 -4.14
#